data_AF-A0A9D9X0H4-F1
#
_entry.id   AF-A0A9D9X0H4-F1
#
_cell.length_a   1.000
_cell.length_b   1.000
_cell.length_c   1.000
_cell.angle_alpha   90.00
_cell.angle_beta   90.00
_cell.angle_gamma   90.00
#
_symmetry.space_group_name_H-M   'P 1'
#
loop_
_entity.id
_entity.type
_entity.pdbx_description
1 polymer ?
#
loop_
_entity_poly.entity_id
_entity_poly.type
_entity_poly.pdbx_seq_one_letter_code
_entity_poly.pdbx_strand_id
1 'polypeptide(L)'
;MLELEDRDLDEIKKCEVGNCDLKLSADMINRLRNEVNWAAPDHGARAMQLYRQMLTEYVVDYLKNGNKALLQYDNRKTPVRLADDHRMLLDGALFLDEISPEFGKYLRQFPGFELSGVENTVDWTKVDFGLKPILSITHTTSYTFQDNNIPQFLIATKGIYASRYIDSSLALILLIRESAGETSNAYLVFTNISRSNSLSGLFSGLKRSIVSSESEGRVRDMLVESKAKLQQVPTSPVSTSQTSESSILNGIGLKSIMMLALVLIAGMLVFFLFRRRIR
;
A
#
# COMPACT_ATOMS: atom_id res chain seq x y z
N MET A 1 -12.81 -8.59 10.12
CA MET A 1 -11.96 -9.16 11.20
C MET A 1 -10.68 -9.70 10.57
N LEU A 2 -9.51 -9.43 11.15
CA LEU A 2 -8.20 -9.75 10.56
C LEU A 2 -7.86 -11.23 10.75
N GLU A 3 -8.15 -12.08 9.78
CA GLU A 3 -7.94 -13.53 9.90
C GLU A 3 -6.93 -14.05 8.89
N LEU A 4 -5.90 -14.70 9.41
CA LEU A 4 -5.00 -15.58 8.68
C LEU A 4 -5.75 -16.89 8.39
N GLU A 5 -5.42 -17.52 7.27
CA GLU A 5 -5.99 -18.82 6.91
C GLU A 5 -5.28 -19.97 7.62
N ASP A 6 -5.89 -21.15 7.67
CA ASP A 6 -5.27 -22.36 8.25
C ASP A 6 -3.90 -22.66 7.62
N ARG A 7 -3.77 -22.41 6.31
CA ARG A 7 -2.49 -22.57 5.59
C ARG A 7 -1.42 -21.58 6.03
N ASP A 8 -1.80 -20.40 6.50
CA ASP A 8 -0.86 -19.42 7.06
C ASP A 8 -0.36 -19.90 8.43
N LEU A 9 -1.20 -20.58 9.22
CA LEU A 9 -0.81 -21.15 10.51
C LEU A 9 0.24 -22.25 10.36
N ASP A 10 0.08 -23.11 9.35
CA ASP A 10 1.06 -24.14 8.99
C ASP A 10 2.41 -23.55 8.57
N GLU A 11 2.40 -22.40 7.89
CA GLU A 11 3.60 -21.66 7.51
C GLU A 11 4.27 -21.05 8.73
N ILE A 12 3.51 -20.37 9.60
CA ILE A 12 4.03 -19.75 10.82
C ILE A 12 4.73 -20.77 11.71
N LYS A 13 4.15 -21.97 11.85
CA LYS A 13 4.75 -23.04 12.66
C LYS A 13 6.15 -23.43 12.20
N LYS A 14 6.46 -23.25 10.91
CA LYS A 14 7.76 -23.58 10.30
C LYS A 14 8.64 -22.34 10.09
N CYS A 15 8.16 -21.15 10.42
CA CYS A 15 8.87 -19.92 10.16
C CYS A 15 10.13 -19.81 11.02
N GLU A 16 11.23 -19.50 10.35
CA GLU A 16 12.49 -19.11 10.97
C GLU A 16 12.98 -17.80 10.38
N VAL A 17 13.85 -17.10 11.10
CA VAL A 17 14.51 -15.90 10.56
C VAL A 17 15.29 -16.31 9.31
N GLY A 18 15.02 -15.62 8.21
CA GLY A 18 15.56 -15.93 6.89
C GLY A 18 14.81 -17.00 6.10
N ASN A 19 13.80 -17.64 6.69
CA ASN A 19 13.00 -18.70 6.08
C ASN A 19 11.55 -18.69 6.59
N CYS A 20 10.76 -17.73 6.10
CA CYS A 20 9.34 -17.60 6.41
C CYS A 20 8.58 -17.06 5.20
N ASP A 21 7.42 -17.67 4.90
CA ASP A 21 6.58 -17.28 3.76
C ASP A 21 5.83 -15.96 4.03
N LEU A 22 5.57 -15.65 5.30
CA LEU A 22 5.02 -14.37 5.74
C LEU A 22 6.12 -13.33 5.96
N LYS A 23 5.86 -12.10 5.52
CA LYS A 23 6.73 -10.96 5.78
C LYS A 23 6.56 -10.52 7.23
N LEU A 24 7.60 -10.80 8.01
CA LEU A 24 7.69 -10.57 9.44
C LEU A 24 9.09 -10.08 9.76
N SER A 25 9.22 -9.28 10.83
CA SER A 25 10.53 -8.98 11.40
C SER A 25 11.09 -10.17 12.17
N ALA A 26 12.39 -10.15 12.47
CA ALA A 26 13.01 -11.20 13.28
C ALA A 26 12.34 -11.33 14.66
N ASP A 27 11.97 -10.21 15.28
CA ASP A 27 11.26 -10.19 16.55
C ASP A 27 9.90 -10.90 16.46
N MET A 28 9.08 -10.54 15.46
CA MET A 28 7.77 -11.15 15.26
C MET A 28 7.87 -12.67 15.03
N ILE A 29 8.86 -13.12 14.26
CA ILE A 29 9.11 -14.55 14.04
C ILE A 29 9.46 -15.24 15.36
N ASN A 30 10.38 -14.65 16.15
CA ASN A 30 10.79 -15.24 17.43
C ASN A 30 9.64 -15.31 18.43
N ARG A 31 8.80 -14.28 18.51
CA ARG A 31 7.61 -14.27 19.37
C ARG A 31 6.61 -15.36 18.98
N LEU A 32 6.29 -15.50 17.69
CA LEU A 32 5.40 -16.57 17.21
C LEU A 32 5.93 -17.97 17.51
N ARG A 33 7.25 -18.17 17.47
CA ARG A 33 7.87 -19.46 17.81
C ARG A 33 7.82 -19.76 19.31
N ASN A 34 8.07 -18.75 20.15
CA ASN A 34 8.32 -18.95 21.58
C ASN A 34 7.08 -18.77 22.46
N GLU A 35 6.14 -17.91 22.06
CA GLU A 35 4.95 -17.58 22.86
C GLU A 35 3.74 -18.47 22.52
N VAL A 36 3.74 -19.12 21.35
CA VAL A 36 2.67 -20.03 20.93
C VAL A 36 3.02 -21.46 21.29
N ASN A 37 2.18 -22.09 22.12
CA ASN A 37 2.24 -23.54 22.32
C ASN A 37 1.65 -24.27 21.12
N TRP A 38 2.50 -24.63 20.15
CA TRP A 38 2.13 -25.33 18.92
C TRP A 38 1.64 -26.78 19.09
N ALA A 39 1.72 -27.33 20.29
CA ALA A 39 1.17 -28.64 20.63
C ALA A 39 -0.26 -28.55 21.20
N ALA A 40 -0.72 -27.37 21.62
CA ALA A 40 -2.04 -27.18 22.17
C ALA A 40 -3.13 -27.23 21.07
N PRO A 41 -4.35 -27.69 21.37
CA PRO A 41 -5.43 -27.75 20.38
C PRO A 41 -5.87 -26.37 19.88
N ASP A 42 -5.61 -25.30 20.65
CA ASP A 42 -5.98 -23.92 20.35
C ASP A 42 -4.82 -23.06 19.79
N HIS A 43 -3.73 -23.70 19.35
CA HIS A 43 -2.54 -22.99 18.84
C HIS A 43 -2.84 -21.98 17.73
N GLY A 44 -3.78 -22.30 16.82
CA GLY A 44 -4.18 -21.40 15.74
C GLY A 44 -4.79 -20.10 16.25
N ALA A 45 -5.71 -20.19 17.22
CA ALA A 45 -6.33 -19.03 17.84
C ALA A 45 -5.32 -18.18 18.63
N ARG A 46 -4.38 -18.82 19.34
CA ARG A 46 -3.31 -18.12 20.06
C ARG A 46 -2.33 -17.41 19.12
N ALA A 47 -1.90 -18.08 18.05
CA ALA A 47 -1.04 -17.48 17.03
C ALA A 47 -1.72 -16.28 16.36
N MET A 48 -3.02 -16.39 16.07
CA MET A 48 -3.83 -15.30 15.53
C MET A 48 -3.88 -14.08 16.46
N GLN A 49 -4.15 -14.32 17.75
CA GLN A 49 -4.21 -13.27 18.75
C GLN A 49 -2.86 -12.57 18.88
N LEU A 50 -1.77 -13.32 18.95
CA LEU A 50 -0.42 -12.77 19.02
C LEU A 50 -0.07 -11.96 17.77
N TYR A 51 -0.40 -12.47 16.58
CA TYR A 51 -0.16 -11.76 15.32
C TYR A 51 -0.90 -10.41 15.26
N ARG A 52 -2.18 -10.38 15.64
CA ARG A 52 -2.97 -9.14 15.73
C ARG A 52 -2.37 -8.16 16.73
N GLN A 53 -1.95 -8.66 17.89
CA GLN A 53 -1.31 -7.86 18.93
C GLN A 53 -0.02 -7.23 18.40
N MET A 54 0.88 -8.01 17.82
CA MET A 54 2.15 -7.51 17.28
C MET A 54 1.95 -6.45 16.19
N LEU A 55 0.98 -6.63 15.30
CA LEU A 55 0.70 -5.61 14.29
C LEU A 55 0.11 -4.33 14.90
N THR A 56 -0.70 -4.46 15.95
CA THR A 56 -1.27 -3.30 16.66
C THR A 56 -0.15 -2.53 17.35
N GLU A 57 0.75 -3.24 18.04
CA GLU A 57 1.96 -2.67 18.65
C GLU A 57 2.82 -1.96 17.60
N TYR A 58 3.03 -2.58 16.44
CA TYR A 58 3.75 -1.96 15.32
C TYR A 58 3.09 -0.65 14.85
N VAL A 59 1.78 -0.63 14.63
CA VAL A 59 1.10 0.58 14.17
C VAL A 59 1.15 1.69 15.21
N VAL A 60 1.01 1.37 16.50
CA VAL A 60 1.16 2.34 17.58
C VAL A 60 2.57 2.93 17.60
N ASP A 61 3.60 2.08 17.45
CA ASP A 61 4.99 2.54 17.37
C ASP A 61 5.25 3.41 16.13
N TYR A 62 4.72 3.01 14.98
CA TYR A 62 4.78 3.80 13.74
C TYR A 62 4.10 5.16 13.87
N LEU A 63 2.92 5.25 14.49
CA LEU A 63 2.25 6.54 14.67
C LEU A 63 3.04 7.48 15.60
N LYS A 64 3.77 6.92 16.57
CA LYS A 64 4.59 7.69 17.51
C LYS A 64 5.95 8.12 16.94
N ASN A 65 6.62 7.20 16.25
CA ASN A 65 8.02 7.35 15.83
C ASN A 65 8.20 7.47 14.31
N GLY A 66 7.12 7.29 13.56
CA GLY A 66 7.04 7.51 12.13
C GLY A 66 7.94 6.62 11.31
N ASN A 67 8.64 7.22 10.35
CA ASN A 67 9.50 6.49 9.42
C ASN A 67 10.65 5.73 10.13
N LYS A 68 11.00 6.09 11.37
CA LYS A 68 12.01 5.39 12.17
C LYS A 68 11.53 4.03 12.69
N ALA A 69 10.22 3.85 12.84
CA ALA A 69 9.60 2.62 13.32
C ALA A 69 9.25 1.63 12.18
N LEU A 70 9.42 2.03 10.92
CA LEU A 70 9.18 1.15 9.77
C LEU A 70 9.99 -0.15 9.90
N LEU A 71 9.30 -1.29 9.74
CA LEU A 71 9.89 -2.61 9.97
C LEU A 71 11.07 -2.92 9.02
N GLN A 72 11.90 -3.86 9.47
CA GLN A 72 12.68 -4.70 8.59
C GLN A 72 11.94 -6.04 8.43
N TYR A 73 11.80 -6.52 7.21
CA TYR A 73 11.38 -7.89 6.96
C TYR A 73 12.60 -8.81 6.98
N ASP A 74 12.57 -9.80 7.85
CA ASP A 74 13.62 -10.80 8.04
C ASP A 74 13.15 -12.20 7.65
N ASN A 75 12.09 -12.28 6.85
CA ASN A 75 11.51 -13.56 6.45
C ASN A 75 12.33 -14.30 5.38
N ARG A 76 13.33 -13.65 4.78
CA ARG A 76 14.22 -14.21 3.77
C ARG A 76 15.68 -13.92 4.11
N LYS A 77 16.58 -14.70 3.53
CA LYS A 77 18.05 -14.54 3.71
C LYS A 77 18.56 -13.13 3.46
N THR A 78 17.91 -12.39 2.56
CA THR A 78 18.17 -10.98 2.33
C THR A 78 17.05 -10.17 2.99
N PRO A 79 17.34 -9.48 4.10
CA PRO A 79 16.35 -8.64 4.76
C PRO A 79 15.96 -7.45 3.90
N VAL A 80 14.76 -6.92 4.15
CA VAL A 80 14.25 -5.72 3.48
C VAL A 80 13.94 -4.65 4.51
N ARG A 81 14.66 -3.53 4.48
CA ARG A 81 14.41 -2.39 5.35
C ARG A 81 13.37 -1.47 4.72
N LEU A 82 12.16 -1.42 5.29
CA LEU A 82 11.09 -0.60 4.74
C LEU A 82 11.43 0.89 4.74
N ALA A 83 12.21 1.37 5.72
CA ALA A 83 12.67 2.74 5.74
C ALA A 83 13.52 3.12 4.51
N ASP A 84 14.38 2.22 4.04
CA ASP A 84 15.21 2.44 2.86
C ASP A 84 14.37 2.40 1.59
N ASP A 85 13.49 1.41 1.49
CA ASP A 85 12.54 1.24 0.39
C ASP A 85 11.61 2.46 0.23
N HIS A 86 11.04 2.96 1.33
CA HIS A 86 10.16 4.13 1.33
C HIS A 86 10.89 5.43 1.02
N ARG A 87 12.13 5.58 1.48
CA ARG A 87 12.98 6.71 1.09
C ARG A 87 13.20 6.73 -0.42
N MET A 88 13.56 5.58 -1.01
CA MET A 88 13.71 5.47 -2.47
C MET A 88 12.40 5.76 -3.22
N LEU A 89 11.25 5.30 -2.72
CA LEU A 89 9.94 5.57 -3.32
C LEU A 89 9.60 7.07 -3.29
N LEU A 90 9.89 7.76 -2.19
CA LEU A 90 9.69 9.20 -2.06
C LEU A 90 10.67 10.01 -2.91
N ASP A 91 11.94 9.60 -2.98
CA ASP A 91 12.96 10.26 -3.81
C ASP A 91 12.64 10.11 -5.31
N GLY A 92 11.95 9.03 -5.70
CA GLY A 92 11.47 8.79 -7.07
C GLY A 92 10.07 9.32 -7.36
N ALA A 93 9.42 10.00 -6.40
CA ALA A 93 8.07 10.50 -6.57
C ALA A 93 8.05 11.73 -7.50
N LEU A 94 7.66 11.51 -8.76
CA LEU A 94 7.54 12.58 -9.74
C LEU A 94 6.57 13.67 -9.27
N PHE A 95 6.96 14.93 -9.50
CA PHE A 95 6.19 16.15 -9.21
C PHE A 95 5.90 16.46 -7.74
N LEU A 96 6.18 15.57 -6.79
CA LEU A 96 5.86 15.79 -5.37
C LEU A 96 6.53 17.06 -4.83
N ASP A 97 7.84 17.15 -4.97
CA ASP A 97 8.62 18.28 -4.44
C ASP A 97 8.50 19.55 -5.29
N GLU A 98 8.13 19.42 -6.56
CA GLU A 98 7.87 20.54 -7.47
C GLU A 98 6.53 21.22 -7.13
N ILE A 99 5.50 20.42 -6.81
CA ILE A 99 4.16 20.91 -6.51
C ILE A 99 4.06 21.41 -5.07
N SER A 100 4.66 20.69 -4.13
CA SER A 100 4.56 21.01 -2.71
C SER A 100 5.77 20.44 -1.94
N PRO A 101 6.88 21.19 -1.84
CA PRO A 101 8.07 20.75 -1.10
C PRO A 101 7.80 20.52 0.40
N GLU A 102 6.86 21.23 1.00
CA GLU A 102 6.45 21.07 2.40
C GLU A 102 5.75 19.73 2.64
N PHE A 103 4.89 19.29 1.73
CA PHE A 103 4.24 17.98 1.80
C PHE A 103 5.26 16.85 1.62
N GLY A 104 6.17 16.97 0.65
CA GLY A 104 7.28 16.03 0.52
C GLY A 104 8.13 15.93 1.78
N LYS A 105 8.43 17.07 2.41
CA LYS A 105 9.13 17.12 3.71
C LYS A 105 8.33 16.45 4.83
N TYR A 106 7.02 16.72 4.91
CA TYR A 106 6.12 16.08 5.87
C TYR A 106 6.16 14.56 5.74
N LEU A 107 6.01 14.01 4.54
CA LEU A 107 6.01 12.55 4.31
C LEU A 107 7.35 11.88 4.68
N ARG A 108 8.48 12.58 4.48
CA ARG A 108 9.83 12.12 4.82
C ARG A 108 10.13 12.22 6.32
N GLN A 109 9.56 13.20 7.02
CA GLN A 109 9.88 13.49 8.42
C GLN A 109 8.77 13.10 9.40
N PHE A 110 7.64 12.56 8.93
CA PHE A 110 6.51 12.14 9.76
C PHE A 110 6.96 11.30 10.97
N PRO A 111 6.40 11.56 12.18
CA PRO A 111 5.49 12.66 12.54
C PRO A 111 6.22 13.95 12.98
N GLY A 112 7.55 14.02 12.89
CA GLY A 112 8.36 15.10 13.47
C GLY A 112 8.33 16.44 12.73
N PHE A 113 7.51 16.59 11.69
CA PHE A 113 7.30 17.85 10.99
C PHE A 113 5.81 18.16 10.97
N GLU A 114 5.43 19.29 11.56
CA GLU A 114 4.05 19.76 11.61
C GLU A 114 3.70 20.48 10.31
N LEU A 115 2.54 20.13 9.72
CA LEU A 115 2.02 20.77 8.52
C LEU A 115 0.50 20.95 8.66
N SER A 116 0.02 22.18 8.54
CA SER A 116 -1.41 22.50 8.62
C SER A 116 -2.17 22.00 7.40
N GLY A 117 -3.46 21.67 7.56
CA GLY A 117 -4.29 21.18 6.46
C GLY A 117 -3.99 19.72 6.09
N VAL A 118 -3.30 19.00 6.96
CA VAL A 118 -3.02 17.57 6.80
C VAL A 118 -3.94 16.72 7.67
N GLU A 119 -4.45 15.65 7.09
CA GLU A 119 -5.18 14.59 7.77
C GLU A 119 -4.49 13.25 7.53
N ASN A 120 -4.45 12.41 8.57
CA ASN A 120 -3.81 11.09 8.49
C ASN A 120 -4.80 10.00 8.87
N THR A 121 -4.85 8.93 8.08
CA THR A 121 -5.62 7.72 8.37
C THR A 121 -4.72 6.49 8.28
N VAL A 122 -5.04 5.47 9.09
CA VAL A 122 -4.42 4.15 8.98
C VAL A 122 -5.49 3.12 8.69
N ASP A 123 -5.33 2.43 7.58
CA ASP A 123 -6.29 1.45 7.08
C ASP A 123 -5.68 0.06 7.06
N TRP A 124 -6.50 -0.93 7.40
CA TRP A 124 -6.13 -2.33 7.45
C TRP A 124 -7.02 -3.11 6.50
N THR A 125 -6.42 -3.76 5.52
CA THR A 125 -7.18 -4.41 4.45
C THR A 125 -6.73 -5.86 4.30
N LYS A 126 -7.68 -6.79 4.39
CA LYS A 126 -7.49 -8.15 3.90
C LYS A 126 -8.02 -8.21 2.48
N VAL A 127 -7.20 -8.69 1.55
CA VAL A 127 -7.65 -8.88 0.18
C VAL A 127 -7.31 -10.26 -0.34
N ASP A 128 -8.33 -10.88 -0.90
CA ASP A 128 -8.28 -12.16 -1.57
C ASP A 128 -8.59 -11.94 -3.05
N PHE A 129 -7.76 -12.54 -3.89
CA PHE A 129 -7.83 -12.45 -5.34
C PHE A 129 -7.62 -13.81 -6.01
N GLY A 130 -8.04 -14.90 -5.37
CA GLY A 130 -7.83 -16.27 -5.88
C GLY A 130 -6.40 -16.79 -5.65
N LEU A 131 -5.66 -16.13 -4.77
CA LEU A 131 -4.33 -16.50 -4.27
C LEU A 131 -4.36 -16.46 -2.74
N LYS A 132 -3.24 -16.75 -2.07
CA LYS A 132 -3.15 -16.56 -0.62
C LYS A 132 -3.47 -15.11 -0.28
N PRO A 133 -4.42 -14.83 0.62
CA PRO A 133 -4.81 -13.47 0.94
C PRO A 133 -3.64 -12.64 1.45
N ILE A 134 -3.72 -11.35 1.15
CA ILE A 134 -2.77 -10.34 1.60
C ILE A 134 -3.43 -9.55 2.70
N LEU A 135 -2.75 -9.43 3.83
CA LEU A 135 -3.05 -8.41 4.81
C LEU A 135 -2.14 -7.22 4.55
N SER A 136 -2.72 -6.04 4.36
CA SER A 136 -2.02 -4.79 4.14
C SER A 136 -2.41 -3.76 5.20
N ILE A 137 -1.44 -2.94 5.60
CA ILE A 137 -1.65 -1.75 6.43
C ILE A 137 -1.08 -0.56 5.68
N THR A 138 -1.91 0.47 5.50
CA THR A 138 -1.54 1.69 4.79
C THR A 138 -1.71 2.90 5.68
N HIS A 139 -0.78 3.84 5.57
CA HIS A 139 -0.89 5.19 6.12
C HIS A 139 -1.22 6.16 4.99
N THR A 140 -2.42 6.73 5.01
CA THR A 140 -2.86 7.73 4.04
C THR A 140 -2.74 9.11 4.66
N THR A 141 -2.07 10.01 3.95
CA THR A 141 -1.95 11.42 4.32
C THR A 141 -2.63 12.25 3.23
N SER A 142 -3.69 12.97 3.60
CA SER A 142 -4.36 13.96 2.76
C SER A 142 -3.86 15.35 3.12
N TYR A 143 -3.58 16.19 2.14
CA TYR A 143 -3.12 17.56 2.32
C TYR A 143 -3.94 18.50 1.44
N THR A 144 -4.56 19.49 2.08
CA THR A 144 -5.31 20.56 1.41
C THR A 144 -4.63 21.88 1.69
N PHE A 145 -4.31 22.60 0.62
CA PHE A 145 -3.68 23.90 0.68
C PHE A 145 -4.22 24.83 -0.41
N GLN A 146 -3.80 26.09 -0.37
CA GLN A 146 -4.19 27.10 -1.33
C GLN A 146 -2.96 27.51 -2.14
N ASP A 147 -3.09 27.52 -3.46
CA ASP A 147 -2.11 28.14 -4.36
C ASP A 147 -2.84 29.22 -5.18
N ASN A 148 -2.39 30.47 -5.09
CA ASN A 148 -3.06 31.63 -5.71
C ASN A 148 -4.57 31.71 -5.41
N ASN A 149 -4.98 31.42 -4.17
CA ASN A 149 -6.39 31.32 -3.72
C ASN A 149 -7.22 30.20 -4.38
N ILE A 150 -6.56 29.23 -5.00
CA ILE A 150 -7.19 28.06 -5.59
C ILE A 150 -6.89 26.84 -4.72
N PRO A 151 -7.92 26.09 -4.27
CA PRO A 151 -7.71 24.93 -3.40
C PRO A 151 -7.10 23.76 -4.18
N GLN A 152 -5.95 23.31 -3.68
CA GLN A 152 -5.20 22.16 -4.16
C GLN A 152 -5.39 20.96 -3.22
N PHE A 153 -5.33 19.76 -3.77
CA PHE A 153 -5.47 18.52 -2.99
C PHE A 153 -4.39 17.51 -3.37
N LEU A 154 -3.67 17.03 -2.36
CA LEU A 154 -2.66 15.99 -2.48
C LEU A 154 -3.00 14.85 -1.52
N ILE A 155 -2.91 13.62 -2.00
CA ILE A 155 -3.09 12.43 -1.16
C ILE A 155 -1.90 11.52 -1.42
N ALA A 156 -1.27 11.07 -0.33
CA ALA A 156 -0.21 10.08 -0.37
C ALA A 156 -0.62 8.85 0.45
N THR A 157 -0.60 7.67 -0.16
CA THR A 157 -0.85 6.40 0.52
C THR A 157 0.44 5.59 0.58
N LYS A 158 0.98 5.45 1.79
CA LYS A 158 2.19 4.69 2.10
C LYS A 158 1.82 3.30 2.60
N GLY A 159 2.29 2.24 1.94
CA GLY A 159 2.16 0.87 2.44
C GLY A 159 3.16 0.60 3.56
N ILE A 160 2.72 0.60 4.81
CA ILE A 160 3.59 0.42 5.99
C ILE A 160 3.72 -1.04 6.42
N TYR A 161 2.83 -1.92 5.97
CA TYR A 161 2.96 -3.37 6.13
C TYR A 161 2.23 -4.10 5.02
N ALA A 162 2.79 -5.22 4.58
CA ALA A 162 2.09 -6.21 3.77
C ALA A 162 2.58 -7.60 4.14
N SER A 163 1.66 -8.53 4.40
CA SER A 163 2.04 -9.88 4.81
C SER A 163 2.74 -10.66 3.70
N ARG A 164 2.48 -10.32 2.42
CA ARG A 164 2.96 -11.06 1.24
C ARG A 164 3.10 -10.17 -0.01
N TYR A 165 3.82 -10.70 -1.01
CA TYR A 165 4.00 -10.19 -2.38
C TYR A 165 4.68 -8.82 -2.55
N ILE A 166 4.19 -7.74 -1.93
CA ILE A 166 4.74 -6.38 -2.04
C ILE A 166 5.53 -6.03 -0.79
N ASP A 167 6.74 -5.50 -0.94
CA ASP A 167 7.56 -5.08 0.19
C ASP A 167 7.10 -3.70 0.66
N SER A 168 7.08 -2.74 -0.26
CA SER A 168 6.70 -1.35 -0.02
C SER A 168 5.92 -0.79 -1.21
N SER A 169 5.06 0.18 -0.95
CA SER A 169 4.33 0.92 -1.98
C SER A 169 4.10 2.36 -1.59
N LEU A 170 4.10 3.24 -2.58
CA LEU A 170 3.70 4.64 -2.45
C LEU A 170 2.78 4.98 -3.62
N ALA A 171 1.57 5.41 -3.30
CA ALA A 171 0.65 5.98 -4.27
C ALA A 171 0.45 7.46 -3.99
N LEU A 172 0.38 8.26 -5.06
CA LEU A 172 0.06 9.67 -5.00
C LEU A 172 -1.15 9.98 -5.89
N ILE A 173 -2.09 10.75 -5.35
CA ILE A 173 -3.17 11.39 -6.09
C ILE A 173 -2.99 12.89 -5.93
N LEU A 174 -2.89 13.61 -7.04
CA LEU A 174 -2.73 15.05 -7.05
C LEU A 174 -3.84 15.65 -7.89
N LEU A 175 -4.63 16.54 -7.30
CA LEU A 175 -5.58 17.38 -8.01
C LEU A 175 -5.03 18.79 -8.06
N ILE A 176 -4.50 19.14 -9.22
CA ILE A 176 -3.88 20.44 -9.48
C ILE A 176 -4.88 21.28 -10.25
N ARG A 177 -5.18 22.46 -9.75
CA ARG A 177 -6.04 23.43 -10.43
C ARG A 177 -5.22 24.66 -10.80
N GLU A 178 -5.33 25.07 -12.05
CA GLU A 178 -4.65 26.24 -12.58
C GLU A 178 -5.69 27.23 -13.12
N SER A 179 -5.54 28.52 -12.79
CA SER A 179 -6.32 29.57 -13.43
C SER A 179 -5.67 29.94 -14.76
N ALA A 180 -6.39 29.69 -15.85
CA ALA A 180 -6.04 30.11 -17.20
C ALA A 180 -7.02 31.20 -17.66
N GLY A 181 -6.93 32.39 -17.06
CA GLY A 181 -7.79 33.53 -17.36
C GLY A 181 -9.25 33.29 -16.94
N GLU A 182 -10.20 33.34 -17.88
CA GLU A 182 -11.63 33.06 -17.64
C GLU A 182 -11.93 31.56 -17.42
N THR A 183 -10.96 30.67 -17.66
CA THR A 183 -11.13 29.22 -17.52
C THR A 183 -10.24 28.65 -16.42
N SER A 184 -10.75 27.69 -15.67
CA SER A 184 -9.95 26.89 -14.73
C SER A 184 -9.64 25.53 -15.35
N ASN A 185 -8.37 25.20 -15.51
CA ASN A 185 -7.95 23.85 -15.87
C ASN A 185 -7.75 23.03 -14.60
N ALA A 186 -8.12 21.76 -14.63
CA ALA A 186 -7.88 20.83 -13.54
C ALA A 186 -7.21 19.56 -14.06
N TYR A 187 -6.10 19.19 -13.44
CA TYR A 187 -5.32 18.00 -13.74
C TYR A 187 -5.42 17.03 -12.57
N LEU A 188 -5.82 15.79 -12.85
CA LEU A 188 -5.77 14.69 -11.90
C LEU A 188 -4.58 13.80 -12.28
N VAL A 189 -3.57 13.79 -11.42
CA VAL A 189 -2.37 12.95 -11.58
C VAL A 189 -2.44 11.81 -10.59
N PHE A 190 -2.23 10.58 -11.08
CA PHE A 190 -2.14 9.39 -10.27
C PHE A 190 -0.82 8.68 -10.53
N THR A 191 -0.09 8.38 -9.47
CA THR A 191 1.09 7.51 -9.52
C THR A 191 1.00 6.43 -8.46
N ASN A 192 1.49 5.24 -8.77
CA ASN A 192 1.62 4.15 -7.80
C ASN A 192 2.88 3.37 -8.12
N ILE A 193 3.84 3.42 -7.19
CA ILE A 193 5.10 2.71 -7.30
C ILE A 193 5.14 1.68 -6.19
N SER A 194 5.35 0.42 -6.57
CA SER A 194 5.45 -0.71 -5.64
C SER A 194 6.76 -1.45 -5.86
N ARG A 195 7.40 -1.89 -4.78
CA ARG A 195 8.62 -2.70 -4.81
C ARG A 195 8.35 -4.11 -4.31
N SER A 196 9.04 -5.06 -4.94
CA SER A 196 9.06 -6.44 -4.49
C SER A 196 10.38 -7.09 -4.89
N ASN A 197 11.15 -7.54 -3.91
CA ASN A 197 12.36 -8.31 -4.12
C ASN A 197 12.08 -9.72 -4.67
N SER A 198 10.81 -10.15 -4.77
CA SER A 198 10.44 -11.36 -5.52
C SER A 198 10.45 -11.16 -7.05
N LEU A 199 10.47 -9.91 -7.52
CA LEU A 199 10.51 -9.56 -8.94
C LEU A 199 11.95 -9.37 -9.47
N SER A 200 12.96 -9.30 -8.59
CA SER A 200 14.38 -9.26 -8.96
C SER A 200 14.97 -10.66 -9.15
N GLY A 201 15.58 -10.94 -10.31
CA GLY A 201 16.25 -12.22 -10.63
C GLY A 201 16.55 -12.42 -12.13
N LEU A 202 17.19 -13.55 -12.49
CA LEU A 202 17.73 -13.90 -13.83
C LEU A 202 16.75 -13.84 -15.03
N PHE A 203 15.47 -13.56 -14.80
CA PHE A 203 14.42 -13.45 -15.83
C PHE A 203 13.66 -12.12 -15.76
N SER A 204 14.27 -11.07 -15.22
CA SER A 204 13.64 -9.76 -14.99
C SER A 204 13.16 -9.08 -16.28
N GLY A 205 13.88 -9.23 -17.40
CA GLY A 205 13.57 -8.57 -18.68
C GLY A 205 12.22 -8.99 -19.29
N LEU A 206 11.94 -10.29 -19.40
CA LEU A 206 10.69 -10.80 -19.98
C LEU A 206 9.49 -10.52 -19.05
N LYS A 207 9.68 -10.66 -17.74
CA LYS A 207 8.65 -10.37 -16.73
C LYS A 207 8.26 -8.89 -16.71
N ARG A 208 9.23 -7.99 -16.92
CA ARG A 208 9.00 -6.54 -16.90
C ARG A 208 8.10 -6.07 -18.06
N SER A 209 8.25 -6.62 -19.26
CA SER A 209 7.46 -6.21 -20.43
C SER A 209 5.96 -6.52 -20.28
N ILE A 210 5.63 -7.74 -19.85
CA ILE A 210 4.23 -8.18 -19.66
C ILE A 210 3.55 -7.38 -18.55
N VAL A 211 4.25 -7.23 -17.42
CA VAL A 211 3.76 -6.48 -16.26
C VAL A 211 3.57 -4.99 -16.58
N SER A 212 4.49 -4.37 -17.35
CA SER A 212 4.39 -2.95 -17.72
C SER A 212 3.14 -2.69 -18.56
N SER A 213 2.93 -3.48 -19.61
CA SER A 213 1.78 -3.33 -20.52
C SER A 213 0.43 -3.46 -19.80
N GLU A 214 0.28 -4.46 -18.95
CA GLU A 214 -0.96 -4.65 -18.16
C GLU A 214 -1.15 -3.54 -17.11
N SER A 215 -0.06 -3.05 -16.50
CA SER A 215 -0.14 -1.94 -15.53
C SER A 215 -0.56 -0.63 -16.20
N GLU A 216 -0.01 -0.33 -17.38
CA GLU A 216 -0.36 0.85 -18.19
C GLU A 216 -1.84 0.81 -18.64
N GLY A 217 -2.30 -0.35 -19.12
CA GLY A 217 -3.69 -0.53 -19.54
C GLY A 217 -4.68 -0.23 -18.42
N ARG A 218 -4.46 -0.77 -17.22
CA ARG A 218 -5.37 -0.56 -16.09
C ARG A 218 -5.35 0.85 -15.52
N VAL A 219 -4.18 1.50 -15.48
CA VAL A 219 -4.11 2.92 -15.10
C VAL A 219 -4.90 3.76 -16.09
N ARG A 220 -4.79 3.47 -17.40
CA ARG A 220 -5.59 4.14 -18.42
C ARG A 220 -7.09 3.92 -18.20
N ASP A 221 -7.53 2.68 -17.97
CA ASP A 221 -8.94 2.36 -17.74
C ASP A 221 -9.49 3.08 -16.49
N MET A 222 -8.73 3.07 -15.39
CA MET A 222 -9.10 3.78 -14.17
C MET A 222 -9.24 5.28 -14.39
N LEU A 223 -8.32 5.89 -15.14
CA LEU A 223 -8.36 7.33 -15.45
C LEU A 223 -9.55 7.67 -16.36
N VAL A 224 -9.86 6.80 -17.34
CA VAL A 224 -11.04 6.95 -18.21
C VAL A 224 -12.33 6.87 -17.39
N GLU A 225 -12.46 5.89 -16.50
CA GLU A 225 -13.62 5.74 -15.62
C GLU A 225 -13.75 6.93 -14.65
N SER A 226 -12.64 7.35 -14.04
CA SER A 226 -12.62 8.50 -13.12
C SER A 226 -13.01 9.79 -13.83
N LYS A 227 -12.51 10.02 -15.05
CA LYS A 227 -12.92 11.14 -15.89
C LYS A 227 -14.41 11.10 -16.19
N ALA A 228 -14.95 9.95 -16.59
CA ALA A 228 -16.37 9.80 -16.87
C ALA A 228 -17.25 10.14 -15.65
N LYS A 229 -16.86 9.68 -14.45
CA LYS A 229 -17.56 10.00 -13.19
C LYS A 229 -17.48 11.49 -12.83
N LEU A 230 -16.31 12.13 -13.00
CA LEU A 230 -16.13 13.55 -12.72
C LEU A 230 -16.86 14.47 -13.72
N GLN A 231 -17.04 14.02 -14.97
CA GLN A 231 -17.76 14.75 -16.00
C GLN A 231 -19.28 14.61 -15.89
N GLN A 232 -19.78 13.58 -15.18
CA GLN A 232 -21.18 13.50 -14.79
C GLN A 232 -21.45 14.49 -13.65
N VAL A 233 -21.71 15.75 -14.01
CA VAL A 233 -22.20 16.78 -13.07
C VAL A 233 -23.43 16.25 -12.32
N PRO A 234 -23.50 16.29 -10.98
CA PRO A 234 -24.71 15.93 -10.26
C PRO A 234 -25.80 16.97 -10.51
N THR A 235 -26.83 16.64 -11.29
CA THR A 235 -27.99 17.49 -11.58
C THR A 235 -29.05 17.49 -10.46
N SER A 236 -28.67 17.36 -9.19
CA SER A 236 -29.62 17.41 -8.08
C SER A 236 -29.00 18.01 -6.81
N PRO A 237 -29.74 18.86 -6.08
CA PRO A 237 -29.25 19.45 -4.85
C PRO A 237 -28.96 18.33 -3.84
N VAL A 238 -27.76 18.35 -3.29
CA VAL A 238 -27.31 17.47 -2.22
C VAL A 238 -28.25 17.69 -1.03
N SER A 239 -29.19 16.78 -0.83
CA SER A 239 -29.87 16.66 0.45
C SER A 239 -28.83 16.19 1.45
N THR A 240 -28.66 16.96 2.53
CA THR A 240 -27.79 16.65 3.66
C THR A 240 -28.31 15.41 4.41
N SER A 241 -28.23 14.24 3.78
CA SER A 241 -28.22 12.98 4.51
C SER A 241 -26.78 12.72 4.90
N GLN A 242 -26.55 12.51 6.20
CA GLN A 242 -25.28 12.16 6.83
C GLN A 242 -24.62 11.02 6.07
N THR A 243 -23.81 11.38 5.06
CA THR A 243 -23.15 10.42 4.20
C THR A 243 -21.81 10.20 4.86
N SER A 244 -21.76 9.11 5.62
CA SER A 244 -20.54 8.50 6.13
C SER A 244 -19.37 8.74 5.16
N GLU A 245 -18.40 9.55 5.58
CA GLU A 245 -17.17 9.94 4.85
C GLU A 245 -16.40 8.74 4.26
N SER A 246 -16.73 7.52 4.71
CA SER A 246 -16.18 6.26 4.21
C SER A 246 -16.56 5.91 2.76
N SER A 247 -17.55 6.54 2.13
CA SER A 247 -18.04 6.08 0.81
C SER A 247 -17.18 6.51 -0.39
N ILE A 248 -16.57 7.70 -0.37
CA ILE A 248 -15.86 8.24 -1.54
C ILE A 248 -14.41 7.73 -1.57
N LEU A 249 -13.77 7.59 -0.40
CA LEU A 249 -12.41 7.05 -0.26
C LEU A 249 -12.33 5.54 -0.56
N ASN A 250 -13.42 4.79 -0.35
CA ASN A 250 -13.49 3.35 -0.65
C ASN A 250 -13.59 3.02 -2.15
N GLY A 251 -14.05 3.97 -2.98
CA GLY A 251 -14.32 3.74 -4.40
C GLY A 251 -13.12 3.93 -5.33
N ILE A 252 -12.20 4.84 -4.98
CA ILE A 252 -11.13 5.30 -5.89
C ILE A 252 -9.72 5.06 -5.31
N GLY A 253 -9.57 5.05 -3.98
CA GLY A 253 -8.25 4.96 -3.33
C GLY A 253 -7.73 3.54 -3.14
N LEU A 254 -8.41 2.69 -2.37
CA LEU A 254 -7.81 1.43 -1.91
C LEU A 254 -7.87 0.28 -2.91
N LYS A 255 -9.01 0.11 -3.59
CA LYS A 255 -9.22 -1.01 -4.52
C LYS A 255 -8.37 -0.88 -5.79
N SER A 256 -8.16 0.33 -6.29
CA SER A 256 -7.37 0.60 -7.50
C SER A 256 -5.85 0.46 -7.26
N ILE A 257 -5.35 0.93 -6.11
CA ILE A 257 -3.96 0.75 -5.70
C ILE A 257 -3.62 -0.74 -5.54
N MET A 258 -4.54 -1.54 -4.98
CA MET A 258 -4.37 -2.99 -4.84
C MET A 258 -4.66 -3.79 -6.12
N MET A 259 -5.45 -3.27 -7.06
CA MET A 259 -5.58 -3.88 -8.40
C MET A 259 -4.28 -3.82 -9.20
N LEU A 260 -3.41 -2.82 -8.98
CA LEU A 260 -2.06 -2.81 -9.58
C LEU A 260 -1.12 -3.86 -8.94
N ALA A 261 -1.24 -4.10 -7.64
CA ALA A 261 -0.54 -5.19 -6.96
C ALA A 261 -0.89 -6.56 -7.56
N LEU A 262 -2.16 -6.73 -7.91
CA LEU A 262 -2.70 -7.91 -8.58
C LEU A 262 -2.09 -8.19 -9.95
N VAL A 263 -1.80 -7.16 -10.74
CA VAL A 263 -1.20 -7.30 -12.08
C VAL A 263 0.21 -7.87 -12.00
N LEU A 264 1.01 -7.39 -11.03
CA LEU A 264 2.35 -7.91 -10.76
C LEU A 264 2.32 -9.40 -10.41
N ILE A 265 1.30 -9.82 -9.67
CA ILE A 265 1.14 -11.20 -9.19
C ILE A 265 0.50 -12.11 -10.27
N ALA A 266 -0.48 -11.62 -11.04
CA ALA A 266 -1.06 -12.32 -12.19
C ALA A 266 -0.01 -12.58 -13.28
N GLY A 267 0.89 -11.62 -13.52
CA GLY A 267 2.06 -11.81 -14.39
C GLY A 267 3.00 -12.93 -13.90
N MET A 268 3.20 -13.07 -12.57
CA MET A 268 3.96 -14.19 -12.01
C MET A 268 3.23 -15.53 -12.15
N LEU A 269 1.91 -15.58 -11.98
CA LEU A 269 1.11 -16.79 -12.11
C LEU A 269 1.11 -17.34 -13.55
N VAL A 270 0.93 -16.47 -14.55
CA VAL A 270 1.00 -16.85 -15.97
C VAL A 270 2.35 -17.48 -16.29
N PHE A 271 3.44 -16.93 -15.75
CA PHE A 271 4.79 -17.49 -15.90
C PHE A 271 4.95 -18.90 -15.27
N PHE A 272 4.41 -19.12 -14.07
CA PHE A 272 4.45 -20.44 -13.42
C PHE A 272 3.58 -21.49 -14.13
N LEU A 273 2.44 -21.09 -14.69
CA LEU A 273 1.57 -21.96 -15.48
C LEU A 273 2.23 -22.34 -16.83
N PHE A 274 2.91 -21.41 -17.49
CA PHE A 274 3.69 -21.71 -18.70
C PHE A 274 4.86 -22.68 -18.42
N ARG A 275 5.51 -22.57 -17.25
CA ARG A 275 6.60 -23.48 -16.86
C ARG A 275 6.14 -24.92 -16.61
N ARG A 276 4.89 -25.13 -16.16
CA ARG A 276 4.31 -26.47 -15.96
C ARG A 276 3.93 -27.17 -17.26
N ARG A 277 3.79 -26.44 -18.37
CA ARG A 277 3.36 -26.98 -19.67
C ARG A 277 4.52 -27.41 -20.58
N ILE A 278 5.76 -27.06 -20.21
CA ILE A 278 7.00 -27.32 -20.97
C ILE A 278 7.84 -28.42 -20.27
N ARG A 279 7.23 -29.19 -19.36
CA ARG A 279 7.84 -30.33 -18.68
C ARG A 279 7.03 -31.58 -18.91
#